data_AF-K3WT90-F1
#
_entry.id   AF-K3WT90-F1
#
_cell.length_a   1.000
_cell.length_b   1.000
_cell.length_c   1.000
_cell.angle_alpha   90.00
_cell.angle_beta   90.00
_cell.angle_gamma   90.00
#
_symmetry.space_group_name_H-M   'P 1'
#
loop_
_entity.id
_entity.type
_entity.pdbx_description
1 polymer ?
#
loop_
_entity_poly.entity_id
_entity_poly.type
_entity_poly.pdbx_seq_one_letter_code
_entity_poly.pdbx_strand_id
1 'polypeptide(L)'
;MMDAQGYFQRVVKQELQVLLESGVDREVAVKKLLHRIVESTDEPEPSDVRRVMRQFQMNYDDAVRALIVKQEIGRLKRQGMDAFAAIEELTRKMQRVIVEKKVIKKR
;
A
#
# COMPACT_ATOMS: atom_id res chain seq x y z
N MET A 1 -10.08 -18.59 -2.80
CA MET A 1 -9.21 -17.65 -3.55
C MET A 1 -9.67 -16.17 -3.47
N MET A 2 -10.77 -15.83 -2.79
CA MET A 2 -11.28 -14.45 -2.72
C MET A 2 -10.77 -13.59 -1.54
N ASP A 3 -9.96 -14.14 -0.62
CA ASP A 3 -9.84 -13.50 0.70
C ASP A 3 -8.65 -12.53 0.86
N ALA A 4 -7.48 -12.77 0.27
CA ALA A 4 -6.30 -11.92 0.53
C ALA A 4 -6.40 -10.52 -0.09
N GLN A 5 -6.83 -10.41 -1.35
CA GLN A 5 -7.01 -9.11 -2.00
C GLN A 5 -8.14 -8.30 -1.34
N GLY A 6 -9.25 -8.96 -1.01
CA GLY A 6 -10.36 -8.33 -0.29
C GLY A 6 -9.95 -7.90 1.12
N TYR A 7 -9.16 -8.71 1.82
CA TYR A 7 -8.62 -8.37 3.13
C TYR A 7 -7.65 -7.18 3.06
N PHE A 8 -6.71 -7.17 2.12
CA PHE A 8 -5.82 -6.04 1.89
C PHE A 8 -6.60 -4.74 1.63
N GLN A 9 -7.62 -4.78 0.77
CA GLN A 9 -8.47 -3.62 0.50
C GLN A 9 -9.20 -3.12 1.76
N ARG A 10 -9.71 -4.02 2.60
CA ARG A 10 -10.36 -3.66 3.86
C ARG A 10 -9.38 -2.98 4.82
N VAL A 11 -8.18 -3.55 4.97
CA VAL A 11 -7.12 -2.98 5.81
C VAL A 11 -6.71 -1.60 5.33
N VAL A 12 -6.48 -1.42 4.02
CA VAL A 12 -6.14 -0.10 3.46
C VAL A 12 -7.23 0.93 3.75
N LYS A 13 -8.51 0.56 3.57
CA LYS A 13 -9.64 1.47 3.87
C LYS A 13 -9.69 1.84 5.35
N GLN A 14 -9.53 0.87 6.25
CA GLN A 14 -9.54 1.10 7.69
C GLN A 14 -8.37 2.00 8.12
N GLU A 15 -7.16 1.71 7.66
CA GLU A 15 -5.96 2.50 7.99
C GLU A 15 -6.02 3.92 7.44
N LEU A 16 -6.58 4.09 6.23
CA LEU A 16 -6.81 5.40 5.66
C LEU A 16 -7.82 6.18 6.50
N GLN A 17 -8.93 5.55 6.87
CA GLN A 17 -9.96 6.18 7.70
C GLN A 17 -9.41 6.64 9.05
N VAL A 18 -8.59 5.82 9.73
CA VAL A 18 -7.93 6.18 10.99
C VAL A 18 -7.06 7.44 10.83
N LEU A 19 -6.31 7.55 9.73
CA LEU A 19 -5.48 8.73 9.46
C LEU A 19 -6.33 9.98 9.20
N LEU A 20 -7.40 9.86 8.41
CA LEU A 20 -8.33 10.95 8.13
C LEU A 20 -9.02 11.45 9.41
N GLU A 21 -9.50 10.53 10.26
CA GLU A 21 -10.12 10.86 11.55
C GLU A 21 -9.14 11.52 12.53
N SER A 22 -7.84 11.26 12.38
CA SER A 22 -6.79 11.94 13.15
C SER A 22 -6.41 13.33 12.62
N GLY A 23 -7.12 13.84 11.61
CA GLY A 23 -6.89 15.16 11.01
C GLY A 23 -5.74 15.20 9.99
N VAL A 24 -5.29 14.06 9.49
CA VAL A 24 -4.27 14.00 8.44
C VAL A 24 -4.92 14.16 7.08
N ASP A 25 -4.39 15.06 6.25
CA ASP A 25 -4.83 15.22 4.87
C ASP A 25 -4.76 13.91 4.08
N ARG A 26 -5.74 13.70 3.20
CA ARG A 26 -5.85 12.45 2.43
C ARG A 26 -4.58 12.12 1.65
N GLU A 27 -3.98 13.10 0.99
CA GLU A 27 -2.76 12.89 0.21
C GLU A 27 -1.59 12.47 1.11
N VAL A 28 -1.44 13.12 2.27
CA VAL A 28 -0.42 12.81 3.27
C VAL A 28 -0.67 11.42 3.88
N ALA A 29 -1.92 11.08 4.16
CA ALA A 29 -2.30 9.77 4.69
C ALA A 29 -1.95 8.66 3.70
N VAL A 30 -2.27 8.82 2.41
CA VAL A 30 -1.92 7.86 1.37
C VAL A 30 -0.40 7.69 1.22
N LYS A 31 0.37 8.79 1.22
CA LYS A 31 1.84 8.73 1.18
C LYS A 31 2.41 7.96 2.39
N LYS A 32 1.86 8.20 3.59
CA LYS A 32 2.24 7.48 4.81
C LYS A 32 1.94 5.98 4.72
N LEU A 33 0.78 5.60 4.20
CA LEU A 33 0.41 4.18 4.02
C LEU A 33 1.32 3.49 3.01
N LEU A 34 1.62 4.14 1.88
CA LEU A 34 2.52 3.60 0.87
C LEU A 34 3.93 3.36 1.41
N HIS A 35 4.47 4.32 2.18
CA HIS A 35 5.77 4.17 2.84
C HIS A 35 5.85 3.01 3.83
N ARG A 36 4.72 2.52 4.38
CA ARG A 36 4.74 1.37 5.28
C ARG A 36 5.04 0.07 4.55
N ILE A 37 4.61 -0.03 3.30
CA ILE A 37 4.66 -1.29 2.55
C ILE A 37 5.82 -1.35 1.57
N VAL A 38 6.42 -0.20 1.23
CA VAL A 38 7.49 -0.09 0.24
C VAL A 38 8.76 0.38 0.94
N GLU A 39 9.83 -0.42 0.87
CA GLU A 39 11.14 -0.08 1.46
C GLU A 39 11.94 0.90 0.59
N SER A 40 11.72 0.90 -0.73
CA SER A 40 12.36 1.79 -1.69
C SER A 40 11.36 2.17 -2.77
N THR A 41 11.09 3.47 -2.92
CA THR A 41 10.22 4.02 -3.95
C THR A 41 11.05 4.39 -5.16
N ASP A 42 11.41 3.40 -5.96
CA ASP A 42 11.87 3.68 -7.32
C ASP A 42 10.69 4.27 -8.10
N GLU A 43 10.89 5.48 -8.64
CA GLU A 43 9.83 6.14 -9.36
C GLU A 43 9.53 5.36 -10.66
N PRO A 44 8.26 4.97 -10.91
CA PRO A 44 7.93 4.23 -12.12
C PRO A 44 8.18 5.04 -13.38
N GLU A 45 8.61 4.37 -14.44
CA GLU A 45 8.83 4.99 -15.75
C GLU A 45 7.58 5.77 -16.23
N PRO A 46 7.70 7.02 -16.72
CA PRO A 46 6.56 7.81 -17.14
C PRO A 46 5.70 7.15 -18.24
N SER A 47 6.32 6.30 -19.07
CA SER A 47 5.63 5.52 -20.09
C SER A 47 4.69 4.47 -19.48
N ASP A 48 5.13 3.80 -18.41
CA ASP A 48 4.34 2.83 -17.66
C ASP A 48 3.20 3.51 -16.90
N VAL A 49 3.46 4.67 -16.28
CA VAL A 49 2.44 5.48 -15.61
C VAL A 49 1.33 5.84 -16.59
N ARG A 50 1.69 6.41 -17.76
CA ARG A 50 0.71 6.76 -18.81
C ARG A 50 -0.10 5.54 -19.28
N ARG A 51 0.54 4.38 -19.40
CA ARG A 51 -0.14 3.13 -19.78
C ARG A 51 -1.19 2.72 -18.74
N VAL A 52 -0.82 2.75 -17.46
CA VAL A 52 -1.73 2.41 -16.34
C VAL A 52 -2.87 3.42 -16.23
N MET A 53 -2.59 4.72 -16.35
CA MET A 53 -3.63 5.76 -16.36
C MET A 53 -4.69 5.48 -17.44
N ARG A 54 -4.26 5.16 -18.67
CA ARG A 54 -5.19 4.86 -19.78
C ARG A 54 -5.93 3.55 -19.57
N GLN A 55 -5.25 2.51 -19.11
CA GLN A 55 -5.82 1.17 -18.95
C GLN A 55 -6.90 1.13 -17.85
N PHE A 56 -6.67 1.83 -16.74
CA PHE A 56 -7.55 1.78 -15.57
C PHE A 56 -8.34 3.08 -15.34
N GLN A 57 -8.25 4.04 -16.26
CA GLN A 57 -8.94 5.33 -16.20
C GLN A 57 -8.73 6.05 -14.85
N MET A 58 -7.47 6.13 -14.42
CA MET A 58 -7.08 6.76 -13.14
C MET A 58 -6.11 7.93 -13.35
N ASN A 59 -6.03 8.80 -12.34
CA ASN A 59 -5.11 9.94 -12.35
C ASN A 59 -3.63 9.48 -12.23
N TYR A 60 -2.71 10.43 -12.46
CA TYR A 60 -1.27 10.18 -12.44
C TYR A 60 -0.81 9.58 -11.12
N ASP A 61 -1.19 10.18 -10.00
CA ASP A 61 -0.72 9.74 -8.70
C ASP A 61 -1.21 8.33 -8.34
N ASP A 62 -2.46 8.00 -8.66
CA ASP A 62 -3.00 6.67 -8.42
C ASP A 62 -2.32 5.61 -9.30
N ALA A 63 -1.98 5.97 -10.54
CA ALA A 63 -1.21 5.10 -11.41
C ALA A 63 0.22 4.86 -10.90
N VAL A 64 0.90 5.92 -10.42
CA VAL A 64 2.22 5.81 -9.78
C VAL A 64 2.15 4.89 -8.56
N ARG A 65 1.18 5.11 -7.66
CA ARG A 65 0.99 4.28 -6.46
C ARG A 65 0.73 2.82 -6.80
N ALA A 66 -0.13 2.56 -7.79
CA ALA A 66 -0.43 1.20 -8.23
C ALA A 66 0.81 0.48 -8.78
N LEU A 67 1.66 1.19 -9.53
CA LEU A 67 2.91 0.66 -10.07
C LEU A 67 3.92 0.36 -8.96
N ILE A 68 4.07 1.24 -7.98
CA ILE A 68 4.93 1.02 -6.82
C ILE A 68 4.49 -0.24 -6.06
N VAL A 69 3.20 -0.40 -5.78
CA VAL A 69 2.67 -1.62 -5.12
C VAL A 69 2.96 -2.86 -5.96
N LYS A 70 2.78 -2.78 -7.29
CA LYS A 70 3.09 -3.89 -8.21
C LYS A 70 4.58 -4.26 -8.19
N GLN A 71 5.48 -3.29 -8.14
CA GLN A 71 6.92 -3.52 -8.06
C GLN A 71 7.30 -4.23 -6.75
N GLU A 72 6.74 -3.81 -5.62
CA GLU A 72 6.98 -4.44 -4.32
C GLU A 72 6.45 -5.88 -4.28
N ILE A 73 5.26 -6.15 -4.82
CA ILE A 73 4.77 -7.54 -4.99
C ILE A 73 5.76 -8.34 -5.85
N GLY A 74 6.26 -7.74 -6.93
CA GLY A 74 7.28 -8.36 -7.77
C GLY A 74 8.58 -8.67 -7.01
N ARG A 75 9.01 -7.79 -6.11
CA ARG A 75 10.18 -7.98 -5.23
C ARG A 75 9.98 -9.16 -4.28
N LEU A 76 8.85 -9.20 -3.58
CA LEU A 76 8.50 -10.29 -2.67
C LEU A 76 8.43 -11.63 -3.42
N LYS A 77 7.87 -11.63 -4.63
CA LYS A 77 7.85 -12.83 -5.48
C LYS A 77 9.24 -13.31 -5.89
N ARG A 78 10.17 -12.40 -6.19
CA ARG A 78 11.58 -12.74 -6.48
C ARG A 78 12.32 -13.29 -5.25
N GLN A 79 11.84 -12.99 -4.05
CA GLN A 79 12.35 -13.56 -2.79
C GLN A 79 11.76 -14.96 -2.49
N GLY A 80 10.97 -15.52 -3.40
CA GLY A 80 10.38 -16.85 -3.26
C GLY A 80 8.99 -16.86 -2.61
N MET A 81 8.39 -15.69 -2.32
CA MET A 81 6.99 -15.66 -1.90
C MET A 81 6.06 -15.94 -3.08
N ASP A 82 5.01 -16.72 -2.85
CA ASP A 82 3.91 -16.77 -3.78
C ASP A 82 3.09 -15.46 -3.75
N ALA A 83 2.15 -15.31 -4.68
CA ALA A 83 1.35 -14.09 -4.79
C ALA A 83 0.46 -13.85 -3.55
N PHE A 84 0.03 -14.91 -2.86
CA PHE A 84 -0.81 -14.81 -1.67
C PHE A 84 0.02 -14.35 -0.48
N ALA A 85 1.17 -14.99 -0.24
CA ALA A 85 2.12 -14.62 0.80
C ALA A 85 2.62 -13.17 0.63
N ALA A 86 2.86 -12.74 -0.61
CA ALA A 86 3.24 -11.35 -0.88
C ALA A 86 2.14 -10.35 -0.47
N ILE A 87 0.87 -10.65 -0.77
CA ILE A 87 -0.27 -9.79 -0.37
C ILE A 87 -0.44 -9.79 1.15
N GLU A 88 -0.29 -10.93 1.81
CA GLU A 88 -0.34 -11.00 3.27
C GLU A 88 0.76 -10.17 3.93
N GLU A 89 1.99 -10.22 3.41
CA GLU A 89 3.10 -9.43 3.92
C GLU A 89 2.85 -7.92 3.75
N LEU A 90 2.35 -7.49 2.60
CA LEU A 90 1.94 -6.08 2.42
C LEU A 90 0.83 -5.68 3.38
N THR A 91 -0.13 -6.58 3.61
CA THR A 91 -1.22 -6.33 4.56
C THR A 91 -0.70 -6.16 5.98
N ARG A 92 0.24 -7.02 6.40
CA ARG A 92 0.91 -6.95 7.71
C ARG A 92 1.70 -5.65 7.87
N LYS A 93 2.47 -5.26 6.85
CA LYS A 93 3.22 -4.00 6.84
C LYS A 93 2.30 -2.79 6.95
N MET A 94 1.14 -2.82 6.29
CA MET A 94 0.13 -1.75 6.36
C MET A 94 -0.38 -1.50 7.79
N GLN A 95 -0.55 -2.57 8.58
CA GLN A 95 -1.07 -2.54 9.96
C GLN A 95 -0.03 -2.19 11.04
N ARG A 96 1.28 -2.35 10.76
CA ARG A 96 2.36 -2.32 11.78
C ARG A 96 2.39 -1.07 12.67
N VAL A 97 2.02 0.10 12.14
CA VAL A 97 2.10 1.36 12.91
C VAL A 97 0.95 1.53 13.91
N ILE A 98 -0.21 0.89 13.72
CA ILE A 98 -1.28 0.91 14.74
C ILE A 98 -0.84 0.14 15.98
N VAL A 99 -0.08 -0.94 15.81
CA VAL A 99 0.40 -1.76 16.93
C VAL A 99 1.43 -0.99 17.75
N GLU A 100 2.39 -0.32 17.12
CA GLU A 100 3.40 0.46 17.83
C GLU A 100 2.78 1.63 18.62
N LYS A 101 1.78 2.32 18.07
CA LYS A 101 1.08 3.40 18.81
C LYS A 101 0.18 2.89 19.93
N LYS A 102 -0.40 1.69 19.82
CA LYS A 102 -1.20 1.08 20.91
C LYS A 102 -0.33 0.58 22.07
N VAL A 103 0.90 0.12 21.80
CA VAL A 103 1.82 -0.34 22.85
C VAL A 103 2.38 0.83 23.67
N ILE A 104 2.52 2.02 23.09
CA ILE A 104 3.09 3.20 23.79
C ILE A 104 2.06 3.93 24.69
N LYS A 105 0.75 3.66 24.55
CA LYS A 105 -0.31 4.25 25.40
C LYS A 105 -0.64 3.46 26.68
N LYS A 106 0.17 2.48 27.07
CA LYS A 106 0.13 1.85 28.40
C LYS A 106 1.38 2.23 29.21
N ARG A 107 1.41 3.46 29.72
CA ARG A 107 2.23 3.84 30.87
C ARG A 107 1.45 4.81 31.73
#